data_AF-A0A920K619-F1
#
_entry.id   AF-A0A920K619-F1
#
_cell.length_a   1.000
_cell.length_b   1.000
_cell.length_c   1.000
_cell.angle_alpha   90.00
_cell.angle_beta   90.00
_cell.angle_gamma   90.00
#
_symmetry.space_group_name_H-M   'P 1'
#
loop_
_entity.id
_entity.type
_entity.pdbx_description
1 polymer ?
#
loop_
_entity_poly.entity_id
_entity_poly.type
_entity_poly.pdbx_seq_one_letter_code
_entity_poly.pdbx_strand_id
1 'polypeptide(L)'
;MKTFRKTGSFKIRGASNAVFSLTDDEAKQGVACQSSGNHGGAIACAAHLKGIHADIVMAKSVSKAKIHNVKTYKGNMIFCDTMGERDALFNNTVKENNRISIHPYDNFERNGRTGNENF
;
A
#
# COMPACT_ATOMS: atom_id res chain seq x y z
N MET A 1 7.23 14.59 -26.50
CA MET A 1 6.10 13.64 -26.49
C MET A 1 6.25 12.73 -25.26
N LYS A 2 5.63 13.07 -24.12
CA LYS A 2 5.72 12.26 -22.89
C LYS A 2 4.99 10.94 -23.13
N THR A 3 5.73 9.84 -23.13
CA THR A 3 5.22 8.48 -23.29
C THR A 3 4.18 8.14 -22.21
N PHE A 4 2.90 8.41 -22.51
CA PHE A 4 1.72 7.88 -21.79
C PHE A 4 1.55 6.39 -22.11
N ARG A 5 2.58 5.57 -21.84
CA ARG A 5 2.44 4.12 -21.93
C ARG A 5 1.92 3.61 -20.59
N LYS A 6 0.62 3.29 -20.54
CA LYS A 6 -0.04 2.13 -19.88
C LYS A 6 0.53 1.62 -18.53
N THR A 7 1.25 2.42 -17.76
CA THR A 7 1.90 2.04 -16.50
C THR A 7 0.95 2.15 -15.30
N GLY A 8 -0.22 2.77 -15.48
CA GLY A 8 -1.30 2.76 -14.49
C GLY A 8 -2.03 1.41 -14.42
N SER A 9 -2.21 0.72 -15.56
CA SER A 9 -3.07 -0.46 -15.65
C SER A 9 -2.48 -1.73 -15.00
N PHE A 10 -1.15 -1.91 -15.03
CA PHE A 10 -0.51 -3.06 -14.37
C PHE A 10 -0.45 -2.86 -12.85
N LYS A 11 -0.19 -1.64 -12.38
CA LYS A 11 -0.10 -1.33 -10.95
C LYS A 11 -1.46 -1.33 -10.26
N ILE A 12 -2.54 -0.99 -10.97
CA ILE A 12 -3.91 -1.14 -10.47
C ILE A 12 -4.30 -2.61 -10.36
N ARG A 13 -4.05 -3.43 -11.39
CA ARG A 13 -4.42 -4.86 -11.32
C ARG A 13 -3.71 -5.59 -10.19
N GLY A 14 -2.41 -5.36 -10.00
CA GLY A 14 -1.65 -5.93 -8.88
C GLY A 14 -2.18 -5.44 -7.53
N ALA A 15 -2.38 -4.13 -7.38
CA ALA A 15 -2.92 -3.54 -6.14
C ALA A 15 -4.32 -4.02 -5.80
N SER A 16 -5.22 -4.07 -6.79
CA SER A 16 -6.58 -4.59 -6.64
C SER A 16 -6.54 -6.07 -6.31
N ASN A 17 -5.80 -6.90 -7.06
CA ASN A 17 -5.70 -8.33 -6.76
C ASN A 17 -5.21 -8.57 -5.33
N ALA A 18 -4.12 -7.89 -4.93
CA ALA A 18 -3.60 -7.95 -3.58
C ALA A 18 -4.65 -7.63 -2.50
N VAL A 19 -5.36 -6.51 -2.65
CA VAL A 19 -6.39 -6.09 -1.68
C VAL A 19 -7.59 -7.04 -1.69
N PHE A 20 -8.06 -7.46 -2.86
CA PHE A 20 -9.22 -8.34 -2.98
C PHE A 20 -8.92 -9.78 -2.54
N SER A 21 -7.68 -10.24 -2.67
CA SER A 21 -7.22 -11.55 -2.18
C SER A 21 -7.08 -11.66 -0.66
N LEU A 22 -7.16 -10.55 0.08
CA LEU A 22 -7.17 -10.57 1.55
C LEU A 22 -8.40 -11.28 2.07
N THR A 23 -8.21 -12.11 3.09
CA THR A 23 -9.28 -12.71 3.91
C THR A 23 -10.06 -11.64 4.68
N ASP A 24 -11.22 -11.98 5.23
CA ASP A 24 -12.03 -11.03 6.01
C ASP A 24 -11.30 -10.50 7.25
N ASP A 25 -10.49 -11.33 7.91
CA ASP A 25 -9.69 -10.90 9.07
C ASP A 25 -8.58 -9.93 8.67
N GLU A 26 -7.88 -10.19 7.57
CA GLU A 26 -6.87 -9.28 7.00
C GLU A 26 -7.51 -7.98 6.48
N ALA A 27 -8.72 -8.06 5.91
CA ALA A 27 -9.47 -6.91 5.44
C ALA A 27 -9.86 -5.98 6.60
N LYS A 28 -10.27 -6.55 7.75
CA LYS A 28 -10.55 -5.79 8.99
C LYS A 28 -9.29 -5.13 9.55
N GLN A 29 -8.15 -5.80 9.44
CA GLN A 29 -6.86 -5.25 9.81
C GLN A 29 -6.43 -4.11 8.89
N GLY A 30 -6.84 -4.11 7.62
CA GLY A 30 -6.47 -3.08 6.65
C GLY A 30 -5.06 -3.25 6.11
N VAL A 31 -4.69 -2.41 5.15
CA VAL A 31 -3.44 -2.52 4.40
C VAL A 31 -2.52 -1.35 4.65
N ALA A 32 -1.21 -1.60 4.57
CA ALA A 32 -0.20 -0.57 4.53
C ALA A 32 0.64 -0.73 3.25
N CYS A 33 0.97 0.39 2.61
CA CYS A 33 1.83 0.40 1.45
C CYS A 33 2.80 1.59 1.49
N GLN A 34 4.06 1.34 1.18
CA GLN A 34 5.00 2.42 0.90
C GLN A 34 5.02 2.76 -0.60
N SER A 35 4.75 4.02 -0.95
CA SER A 35 4.77 4.42 -2.35
C SER A 35 5.20 5.87 -2.58
N SER A 36 6.22 6.04 -3.43
CA SER A 36 6.61 7.32 -4.00
C SER A 36 5.92 7.61 -5.35
N GLY A 37 4.98 6.77 -5.78
CA GLY A 37 4.44 6.74 -7.16
C GLY A 37 2.93 6.49 -7.25
N ASN A 38 2.48 6.14 -8.46
CA ASN A 38 1.06 5.89 -8.76
C ASN A 38 0.48 4.65 -8.04
N HIS A 39 1.33 3.83 -7.42
CA HIS A 39 0.92 2.62 -6.72
C HIS A 39 0.17 2.94 -5.42
N GLY A 40 0.58 3.96 -4.67
CA GLY A 40 -0.14 4.37 -3.45
C GLY A 40 -1.59 4.79 -3.74
N GLY A 41 -1.82 5.50 -4.85
CA GLY A 41 -3.18 5.84 -5.30
C GLY A 41 -3.98 4.63 -5.77
N ALA A 42 -3.33 3.63 -6.37
CA ALA A 42 -3.99 2.39 -6.78
C ALA A 42 -4.42 1.53 -5.58
N ILE A 43 -3.57 1.41 -4.56
CA ILE A 43 -3.89 0.71 -3.30
C ILE A 43 -5.00 1.45 -2.57
N ALA A 44 -4.91 2.78 -2.44
CA ALA A 44 -5.96 3.57 -1.80
C ALA A 44 -7.31 3.39 -2.52
N CYS A 45 -7.33 3.38 -3.85
CA CYS A 45 -8.53 3.10 -4.64
C CYS A 45 -9.07 1.68 -4.38
N ALA A 46 -8.22 0.66 -4.45
CA ALA A 46 -8.64 -0.72 -4.21
C ALA A 46 -9.18 -0.93 -2.79
N ALA A 47 -8.51 -0.35 -1.79
CA ALA A 47 -8.94 -0.39 -0.40
C ALA A 47 -10.28 0.33 -0.20
N HIS A 48 -10.45 1.49 -0.82
CA HIS A 48 -11.71 2.23 -0.81
C HIS A 48 -12.86 1.42 -1.41
N LEU A 49 -12.61 0.75 -2.55
CA LEU A 49 -13.60 -0.11 -3.20
C LEU A 49 -13.96 -1.35 -2.37
N LYS A 50 -13.00 -1.92 -1.65
CA LYS A 50 -13.24 -3.05 -0.72
C LYS A 50 -13.84 -2.59 0.62
N GLY A 51 -13.79 -1.29 0.93
CA GLY A 51 -14.28 -0.73 2.18
C GLY A 51 -13.33 -0.91 3.37
N ILE A 52 -12.02 -1.04 3.12
CA ILE A 52 -11.00 -1.27 4.15
C ILE A 52 -10.07 -0.05 4.31
N HIS A 53 -9.38 0.01 5.44
CA HIS A 53 -8.38 1.05 5.69
C HIS A 53 -7.10 0.82 4.89
N ALA A 54 -6.51 1.91 4.38
CA ALA A 54 -5.22 1.91 3.71
C ALA A 54 -4.30 3.01 4.23
N ASP A 55 -3.17 2.59 4.79
CA ASP A 55 -2.09 3.47 5.24
C ASP A 55 -1.02 3.56 4.15
N ILE A 56 -0.82 4.77 3.61
CA ILE A 56 0.11 5.03 2.51
C ILE A 56 1.27 5.86 3.03
N VAL A 57 2.43 5.24 3.16
CA VAL A 57 3.66 5.92 3.58
C VAL A 57 4.32 6.58 2.36
N MET A 58 4.48 7.90 2.40
CA MET A 58 5.00 8.72 1.31
C MET A 58 6.04 9.72 1.81
N ALA A 59 7.03 10.05 1.00
CA ALA A 59 7.94 11.16 1.31
C ALA A 59 7.29 12.52 1.05
N LYS A 60 7.65 13.55 1.82
CA LYS A 60 7.16 14.93 1.57
C LYS A 60 7.55 15.48 0.20
N SER A 61 8.59 14.94 -0.43
CA SER A 61 9.04 15.30 -1.78
C SER A 61 8.14 14.77 -2.92
N VAL A 62 7.10 13.99 -2.61
CA VAL A 62 6.17 13.43 -3.59
C VAL A 62 5.32 14.53 -4.24
N SER A 63 5.05 14.40 -5.54
CA SER A 63 4.27 15.39 -6.28
C SER A 63 2.83 15.52 -5.79
N LYS A 64 2.30 16.75 -5.75
CA LYS A 64 0.93 17.06 -5.29
C LYS A 64 -0.16 16.24 -5.97
N ALA A 65 0.00 15.91 -7.26
CA ALA A 65 -0.95 15.07 -7.99
C ALA A 65 -1.11 13.66 -7.38
N LYS A 66 -0.03 13.08 -6.85
CA LYS A 66 -0.07 11.75 -6.22
C LYS A 66 -0.70 11.80 -4.83
N ILE A 67 -0.42 12.85 -4.07
CA ILE A 67 -1.07 13.13 -2.77
C ILE A 67 -2.58 13.29 -2.99
N HIS A 68 -2.98 14.05 -4.00
CA HIS A 68 -4.38 14.24 -4.35
C HIS A 68 -5.08 12.91 -4.65
N ASN A 69 -4.46 12.02 -5.43
CA ASN A 69 -5.04 10.71 -5.72
C ASN A 69 -5.30 9.88 -4.46
N VAL A 70 -4.36 9.82 -3.51
CA VAL A 70 -4.56 9.08 -2.26
C VAL A 70 -5.67 9.73 -1.43
N LYS A 71 -5.69 11.06 -1.36
CA LYS A 71 -6.73 11.82 -0.66
C LYS A 71 -8.13 11.58 -1.24
N THR A 72 -8.26 11.51 -2.57
CA THR A 72 -9.53 11.24 -3.26
C THR A 72 -10.16 9.92 -2.81
N TYR A 73 -9.34 8.89 -2.59
CA TYR A 73 -9.80 7.58 -2.13
C TYR A 73 -9.80 7.43 -0.60
N LYS A 74 -9.69 8.54 0.14
CA LYS A 74 -9.66 8.55 1.61
C LYS A 74 -8.56 7.66 2.22
N GLY A 75 -7.46 7.46 1.49
CA GLY A 75 -6.28 6.77 2.04
C GLY A 75 -5.63 7.62 3.12
N ASN A 76 -5.19 6.97 4.20
CA ASN A 76 -4.45 7.64 5.27
C ASN A 76 -3.01 7.87 4.78
N MET A 77 -2.56 9.12 4.78
CA MET A 77 -1.24 9.48 4.27
C MET A 77 -0.29 9.73 5.42
N ILE A 78 0.76 8.92 5.49
CA ILE A 78 1.81 9.04 6.50
C ILE A 78 3.04 9.60 5.81
N PHE A 79 3.50 10.78 6.23
CA PHE A 79 4.61 11.47 5.58
C PHE A 79 5.94 11.23 6.28
N CYS A 80 6.99 10.94 5.52
CA CYS A 80 8.38 10.91 5.99
C CYS A 80 9.22 12.03 5.35
N ASP A 81 10.26 12.47 6.06
CA ASP A 81 11.16 13.53 5.62
C ASP A 81 12.21 13.01 4.62
N THR A 82 12.80 11.84 4.90
CA THR A 82 13.80 11.22 4.01
C THR A 82 13.35 9.86 3.47
N MET A 83 13.94 9.45 2.34
CA MET A 83 13.70 8.11 1.78
C MET A 83 14.27 6.99 2.68
N GLY A 84 15.34 7.27 3.44
CA GLY A 84 15.93 6.30 4.36
C GLY A 84 15.04 6.02 5.57
N GLU A 85 14.28 7.00 6.04
CA GLU A 85 13.33 6.81 7.14
C GLU A 85 12.03 6.15 6.70
N ARG A 86 11.74 6.12 5.39
CA ARG A 86 10.47 5.60 4.86
C ARG A 86 10.28 4.13 5.20
N ASP A 87 11.30 3.30 5.01
CA ASP A 87 11.22 1.86 5.29
C ASP A 87 11.08 1.59 6.79
N ALA A 88 11.78 2.34 7.64
CA ALA A 88 11.63 2.25 9.08
C ALA A 88 10.22 2.66 9.54
N LEU A 89 9.71 3.78 9.04
CA LEU A 89 8.36 4.27 9.35
C LEU A 89 7.28 3.32 8.83
N PHE A 90 7.48 2.74 7.65
CA PHE A 90 6.60 1.72 7.09
C PHE A 90 6.56 0.48 7.98
N ASN A 91 7.72 -0.06 8.35
CA ASN A 91 7.80 -1.20 9.25
C ASN A 91 7.17 -0.91 10.61
N ASN A 92 7.35 0.30 11.14
CA ASN A 92 6.72 0.69 12.39
C ASN A 92 5.19 0.76 12.25
N THR A 93 4.68 1.37 11.18
CA THR A 93 3.25 1.47 10.89
C THR A 93 2.61 0.09 10.75
N VAL A 94 3.26 -0.82 10.04
CA VAL A 94 2.81 -2.21 9.86
C VAL A 94 2.71 -2.91 11.21
N LYS A 95 3.73 -2.77 12.07
CA LYS A 95 3.78 -3.40 13.39
C LYS A 95 2.79 -2.79 14.39
N GLU A 96 2.76 -1.47 14.52
CA GLU A 96 1.92 -0.77 15.50
C GLU A 96 0.43 -0.88 15.19
N ASN A 97 0.05 -0.76 13.92
CA ASN A 97 -1.35 -0.79 13.50
C ASN A 97 -1.80 -2.18 13.03
N ASN A 98 -0.93 -3.19 13.13
CA ASN A 98 -1.15 -4.57 12.69
C ASN A 98 -1.74 -4.64 11.26
N ARG A 99 -1.11 -3.91 10.32
CA ARG A 99 -1.57 -3.77 8.92
C ARG A 99 -0.91 -4.80 8.02
N ILE A 100 -1.61 -5.21 6.97
CA ILE A 100 -1.02 -6.07 5.95
C ILE A 100 -0.17 -5.23 4.98
N SER A 101 1.13 -5.53 4.93
CA SER A 101 2.06 -4.87 4.00
C SER A 101 1.81 -5.34 2.56
N ILE A 102 1.46 -4.42 1.66
CA ILE A 102 1.37 -4.69 0.23
C ILE A 102 2.52 -4.00 -0.49
N HIS A 103 3.47 -4.79 -1.02
CA HIS A 103 4.59 -4.26 -1.77
C HIS A 103 4.24 -4.02 -3.27
N PRO A 104 4.80 -2.97 -3.90
CA PRO A 104 4.53 -2.63 -5.30
C PRO A 104 4.95 -3.68 -6.34
N TYR A 105 5.77 -4.64 -5.93
CA TYR A 105 6.28 -5.74 -6.76
C TYR A 105 5.85 -7.12 -6.26
N ASP A 106 5.03 -7.18 -5.21
CA ASP A 106 4.51 -8.47 -4.74
C ASP A 106 3.51 -9.00 -5.77
N ASN A 107 4.05 -9.78 -6.69
CA ASN A 107 3.37 -10.93 -7.22
C ASN A 107 3.13 -11.82 -6.01
N PHE A 108 1.88 -11.96 -5.57
CA PHE A 108 1.47 -12.76 -4.41
C PHE A 108 1.97 -14.21 -4.55
N GLU A 109 3.24 -14.48 -4.24
CA GLU A 109 3.73 -15.80 -3.86
C GLU A 109 3.38 -15.94 -2.38
N ARG A 110 2.24 -16.58 -2.14
CA ARG A 110 1.73 -16.88 -0.80
C ARG A 110 2.64 -17.92 -0.15
N ASN A 111 3.77 -17.50 0.41
CA ASN A 111 4.67 -18.38 1.13
C ASN A 111 4.70 -18.00 2.62
N GLY A 112 4.32 -18.95 3.48
CA GLY A 112 4.65 -18.92 4.90
C GLY A 112 3.57 -18.43 5.86
N ARG A 113 2.51 -19.22 6.06
CA ARG A 113 2.15 -19.53 7.45
C ARG A 113 3.34 -20.28 8.05
N THR A 114 4.33 -19.58 8.60
CA THR A 114 5.08 -20.16 9.73
C THR A 114 4.06 -20.18 10.87
N GLY A 115 3.49 -21.34 11.18
CA GLY A 115 4.30 -22.39 11.76
C GLY A 115 4.56 -21.95 13.18
N ASN A 116 3.56 -22.19 14.00
CA ASN A 116 3.57 -22.08 15.45
C ASN A 116 4.76 -22.87 16.02
N GLU A 117 5.84 -22.23 16.47
CA GLU A 117 6.80 -22.80 17.42
C GLU A 117 7.48 -21.68 18.22
N ASN A 118 7.24 -21.64 19.54
CA ASN A 118 8.27 -21.66 20.59
C ASN A 118 7.60 -21.75 21.96
N PHE A 119 7.58 -22.97 22.49
CA PHE A 119 7.88 -23.24 23.90
C PHE A 119 9.34 -22.88 24.18
#